data_AF-A0A529X652-F1
#
_entry.id   AF-A0A529X652-F1
#
_cell.length_a   1.000
_cell.length_b   1.000
_cell.length_c   1.000
_cell.angle_alpha   90.00
_cell.angle_beta   90.00
_cell.angle_gamma   90.00
#
_symmetry.space_group_name_H-M   'P 1'
#
loop_
_entity.id
_entity.type
_entity.pdbx_description
1 polymer ?
#
loop_
_entity_poly.entity_id
_entity_poly.type
_entity_poly.pdbx_seq_one_letter_code
_entity_poly.pdbx_strand_id
1 'polypeptide(L)'
;ARLKIENQRLSADHDTMIGLLDALKMPAWLRSADGRLQWVNRAYAEAVEAESPGAAVRDAREFLGGQARDQIAEQHKTRPVFEQTLSTVIDGDRRM
;
A
#
# COMPACT_ATOMS: atom_id res chain seq x y z
N ALA A 1 -5.20 -20.40 27.29
CA ALA A 1 -3.99 -19.59 27.55
C ALA A 1 -3.08 -19.48 26.32
N ARG A 2 -2.67 -20.58 25.69
CA ARG A 2 -1.76 -20.60 24.51
C ARG A 2 -2.21 -19.73 23.33
N LEU A 3 -3.48 -19.82 22.92
CA LEU A 3 -4.05 -19.01 21.83
C LEU A 3 -3.94 -17.49 22.06
N LYS A 4 -4.06 -17.04 23.32
CA LYS A 4 -3.97 -15.62 23.67
C LYS A 4 -2.52 -15.11 23.53
N ILE A 5 -1.55 -15.92 23.98
CA ILE A 5 -0.12 -15.59 23.86
C ILE A 5 0.30 -15.56 22.39
N GLU A 6 -0.18 -16.52 21.60
CA GLU A 6 0.10 -16.59 20.17
C GLU A 6 -0.51 -15.41 19.40
N ASN A 7 -1.76 -15.05 19.70
CA ASN A 7 -2.40 -13.88 19.12
C ASN A 7 -1.68 -12.57 19.48
N GLN A 8 -1.23 -12.41 20.72
CA GLN A 8 -0.44 -11.25 21.16
C GLN A 8 0.89 -11.15 20.41
N ARG A 9 1.57 -12.29 20.21
CA ARG A 9 2.81 -12.33 19.44
C ARG A 9 2.58 -11.95 17.98
N LEU A 10 1.54 -12.50 17.36
CA LEU A 10 1.17 -12.16 15.98
C LEU A 10 0.86 -10.66 15.83
N SER A 11 0.16 -10.06 16.80
CA SER A 11 -0.10 -8.61 16.81
C SER A 11 1.19 -7.81 16.92
N ALA A 12 2.12 -8.20 17.81
CA ALA A 12 3.37 -7.49 17.99
C ALA A 12 4.27 -7.56 16.74
N ASP A 13 4.34 -8.73 16.10
CA ASP A 13 5.09 -8.92 14.85
C ASP A 13 4.47 -8.08 13.72
N HIS A 14 3.14 -8.06 13.62
CA HIS A 14 2.41 -7.22 12.67
C HIS A 14 2.69 -5.73 12.88
N ASP A 15 2.59 -5.25 14.12
CA ASP A 15 2.81 -3.84 14.45
C ASP A 15 4.27 -3.42 14.16
N THR A 16 5.21 -4.33 14.40
CA THR A 16 6.63 -4.13 14.03
C THR A 16 6.80 -4.00 12.53
N MET A 17 6.20 -4.90 11.73
CA MET A 17 6.27 -4.84 10.27
C MET A 17 5.67 -3.55 9.72
N ILE A 18 4.49 -3.14 10.21
CA ILE A 18 3.85 -1.89 9.80
C ILE A 18 4.72 -0.69 10.19
N GLY A 19 5.31 -0.68 11.40
CA GLY A 19 6.22 0.38 11.83
C GLY A 19 7.46 0.50 10.95
N LEU A 20 8.02 -0.63 10.49
CA LEU A 20 9.15 -0.63 9.54
C LEU A 20 8.74 -0.07 8.17
N LEU A 21 7.58 -0.46 7.65
CA LEU A 21 7.06 0.05 6.38
C LEU A 21 6.73 1.56 6.44
N ASP A 22 6.25 2.03 7.59
CA ASP A 22 5.96 3.46 7.80
C ASP A 22 7.22 4.32 7.82
N ALA A 23 8.35 3.77 8.30
CA ALA A 23 9.64 4.44 8.31
C ALA A 23 10.33 4.50 6.93
N LEU A 24 9.86 3.75 5.93
CA LEU A 24 10.44 3.76 4.59
C LEU A 24 10.20 5.10 3.88
N LYS A 25 11.23 5.61 3.21
CA LYS A 25 11.14 6.77 2.30
C LYS A 25 10.64 6.40 0.90
N MET A 26 10.08 5.21 0.74
CA MET A 26 9.53 4.71 -0.51
C MET A 26 8.04 4.40 -0.30
N PRO A 27 7.16 4.71 -1.26
CA PRO A 27 5.73 4.40 -1.16
C PRO A 27 5.47 2.92 -0.89
N ALA A 28 4.74 2.62 0.18
CA ALA A 28 4.29 1.29 0.53
C ALA A 28 2.81 1.33 0.90
N TRP A 29 2.07 0.30 0.51
CA TRP A 29 0.63 0.21 0.76
C TRP A 29 0.17 -1.23 0.88
N LEU A 30 -0.97 -1.40 1.54
CA LEU A 30 -1.71 -2.65 1.64
C LEU A 30 -3.10 -2.47 1.02
N ARG A 31 -3.57 -3.52 0.37
CA ARG A 31 -4.94 -3.62 -0.13
C ARG A 31 -5.70 -4.71 0.61
N SER A 32 -6.98 -4.48 0.82
CA SER A 32 -7.91 -5.51 1.26
C SER A 32 -8.18 -6.53 0.15
N ALA A 33 -8.81 -7.65 0.50
CA ALA A 33 -9.13 -8.74 -0.43
C ALA A 33 -10.03 -8.32 -1.61
N ASP A 34 -10.81 -7.25 -1.45
CA ASP A 34 -11.63 -6.63 -2.50
C ASP A 34 -10.84 -5.62 -3.37
N GLY A 35 -9.53 -5.51 -3.16
CA GLY A 35 -8.63 -4.64 -3.92
C GLY A 35 -8.64 -3.17 -3.48
N ARG A 36 -9.38 -2.80 -2.44
CA ARG A 36 -9.39 -1.42 -1.93
C ARG A 36 -8.14 -1.11 -1.13
N LEU A 37 -7.73 0.15 -1.17
CA LEU A 37 -6.62 0.64 -0.34
C LEU A 37 -7.01 0.50 1.14
N GLN A 38 -6.20 -0.18 1.93
CA GLN A 38 -6.47 -0.45 3.36
C GLN A 38 -5.52 0.33 4.28
N TRP A 39 -4.26 0.47 3.85
CA TRP A 39 -3.23 1.18 4.61
C TRP A 39 -2.16 1.70 3.65
N VAL A 40 -1.55 2.83 4.00
CA VAL A 40 -0.42 3.42 3.26
C VAL A 40 0.57 4.04 4.24
N ASN A 41 1.83 4.15 3.85
CA ASN A 41 2.82 4.93 4.59
C ASN A 41 2.81 6.42 4.21
N ARG A 42 3.61 7.23 4.93
CA ARG A 42 3.77 8.66 4.64
C ARG A 42 4.29 8.94 3.22
N ALA A 43 5.29 8.21 2.73
CA ALA A 43 5.85 8.42 1.39
C ALA A 43 4.80 8.20 0.28
N TYR A 44 3.87 7.26 0.46
CA TYR A 44 2.74 7.08 -0.45
C TYR A 44 1.81 8.29 -0.43
N ALA A 45 1.42 8.76 0.76
CA ALA A 45 0.53 9.90 0.92
C ALA A 45 1.08 11.16 0.23
N GLU A 46 2.38 11.41 0.41
CA GLU A 46 3.09 12.50 -0.27
C GLU A 46 3.04 12.36 -1.79
N ALA A 47 3.32 11.16 -2.32
CA ALA A 47 3.33 10.93 -3.77
C ALA A 47 1.95 11.04 -4.46
N VAL A 48 0.86 10.86 -3.70
CA VAL A 48 -0.52 11.04 -4.19
C VAL A 48 -1.14 12.38 -3.74
N GLU A 49 -0.31 13.30 -3.23
CA GLU A 49 -0.69 14.63 -2.78
C GLU A 49 -1.84 14.63 -1.73
N ALA A 50 -1.85 13.61 -0.86
CA ALA A 50 -2.80 13.51 0.25
C ALA A 50 -2.28 14.25 1.48
N GLU A 51 -3.19 14.87 2.23
CA GLU A 51 -2.87 15.56 3.50
C GLU A 51 -2.28 14.61 4.56
N SER A 52 -2.65 13.34 4.52
CA SER A 52 -2.18 12.31 5.45
C SER A 52 -2.38 10.90 4.87
N PRO A 53 -1.72 9.88 5.44
CA PRO A 53 -2.00 8.48 5.12
C PRO A 53 -3.47 8.10 5.25
N GLY A 54 -4.13 8.56 6.32
CA GLY A 54 -5.56 8.33 6.53
C GLY A 54 -6.44 9.00 5.46
N ALA A 55 -6.08 10.20 5.01
CA ALA A 55 -6.77 10.88 3.92
C ALA A 55 -6.62 10.15 2.59
N ALA A 56 -5.41 9.65 2.27
CA ALA A 56 -5.18 8.87 1.05
C ALA A 56 -6.06 7.61 0.99
N VAL A 57 -6.19 6.88 2.11
CA VAL A 57 -7.06 5.70 2.21
C VAL A 57 -8.54 6.09 2.09
N ARG A 58 -8.99 7.06 2.88
CA ARG A 58 -10.39 7.51 2.90
C ARG A 58 -10.87 7.99 1.54
N ASP A 59 -10.02 8.76 0.84
CA ASP A 59 -10.36 9.38 -0.44
C ASP A 59 -9.98 8.46 -1.62
N ALA A 60 -9.51 7.23 -1.35
CA ALA A 60 -9.06 6.24 -2.31
C ALA A 60 -8.09 6.81 -3.36
N ARG A 61 -7.11 7.61 -2.91
CA ARG A 61 -6.11 8.22 -3.79
C ARG A 61 -5.09 7.17 -4.25
N GLU A 62 -5.02 6.96 -5.56
CA GLU A 62 -4.26 5.87 -6.15
C GLU A 62 -2.88 6.31 -6.68
N PHE A 63 -1.85 5.58 -6.27
CA PHE A 63 -0.47 5.79 -6.72
C PHE A 63 -0.21 5.28 -8.14
N LEU A 64 -0.91 4.22 -8.56
CA LEU A 64 -0.80 3.64 -9.89
C LEU A 64 -2.05 3.97 -10.72
N GLY A 65 -1.84 4.28 -12.00
CA GLY A 65 -2.93 4.44 -12.96
C GLY A 65 -3.81 3.19 -13.06
N GLY A 66 -5.06 3.37 -13.53
CA GLY A 66 -6.05 2.28 -13.61
C GLY A 66 -5.53 1.04 -14.35
N GLN A 67 -4.95 1.24 -15.54
CA GLN A 67 -4.40 0.13 -16.34
C GLN A 67 -3.35 -0.71 -15.60
N ALA A 68 -2.46 -0.06 -14.84
CA ALA A 68 -1.45 -0.75 -14.05
C ALA A 68 -2.10 -1.56 -12.91
N ARG A 69 -3.11 -1.00 -12.24
CA ARG A 69 -3.86 -1.71 -11.19
C ARG A 69 -4.63 -2.91 -11.75
N ASP A 70 -5.24 -2.76 -12.92
CA ASP A 70 -5.96 -3.84 -13.60
C ASP A 70 -4.99 -4.97 -14.00
N GLN A 71 -3.82 -4.64 -14.56
CA GLN A 71 -2.79 -5.61 -14.89
C GLN A 71 -2.30 -6.39 -13.65
N ILE A 72 -2.05 -5.69 -12.54
CA ILE A 72 -1.66 -6.32 -11.27
C ILE A 72 -2.77 -7.28 -10.79
N ALA A 73 -4.02 -6.83 -10.80
CA ALA A 73 -5.17 -7.62 -10.37
C ALA A 73 -5.34 -8.90 -11.21
N GLU A 74 -5.20 -8.81 -12.54
CA GLU A 74 -5.26 -9.98 -13.42
C GLU A 74 -4.12 -10.97 -13.15
N GLN A 75 -2.89 -10.49 -12.94
CA GLN A 75 -1.78 -11.39 -12.64
C GLN A 75 -1.92 -12.07 -11.27
N HIS A 76 -2.45 -11.37 -10.27
CA HIS A 76 -2.70 -11.95 -8.94
C HIS A 76 -3.71 -13.09 -8.95
N LYS A 77 -4.55 -13.23 -9.99
CA LYS A 77 -5.44 -14.40 -10.14
C LYS A 77 -4.69 -15.70 -10.34
N THR A 78 -3.46 -15.65 -10.85
CA THR A 78 -2.66 -16.84 -11.20
C THR A 78 -1.34 -16.92 -10.45
N ARG A 79 -0.86 -15.82 -9.85
CA ARG A 79 0.40 -15.75 -9.11
C ARG A 79 0.23 -14.99 -7.79
N PRO A 80 0.86 -15.42 -6.68
CA PRO A 80 0.72 -14.75 -5.39
C PRO A 80 1.47 -13.41 -5.31
N VAL A 81 2.42 -13.17 -6.21
CA VAL A 81 3.27 -11.97 -6.22
C VAL A 81 3.33 -11.40 -7.62
N PHE A 82 3.15 -10.08 -7.73
CA PHE A 82 3.45 -9.29 -8.91
C PHE A 82 4.80 -8.59 -8.74
N GLU A 83 5.70 -8.73 -9.71
CA GLU A 83 7.00 -8.07 -9.72
C GLU A 83 7.36 -7.62 -11.15
N GLN A 84 7.16 -6.33 -11.44
CA GLN A 84 7.52 -5.69 -12.70
C GLN A 84 7.80 -4.20 -12.49
N THR A 85 8.60 -3.60 -13.36
CA THR A 85 8.74 -2.14 -13.46
C THR A 85 7.52 -1.55 -14.16
N LEU A 86 6.83 -0.64 -13.49
CA LEU A 86 5.68 0.10 -14.04
C LEU A 86 5.99 1.60 -14.02
N SER A 87 5.69 2.28 -15.11
CA SER A 87 5.74 3.75 -15.16
C SER A 87 4.50 4.31 -14.47
N THR A 88 4.71 5.22 -13.52
CA THR A 88 3.63 6.03 -12.93
C THR A 88 4.10 7.47 -12.80
N VAL A 89 3.16 8.41 -12.94
CA VAL A 89 3.43 9.84 -12.78
C VAL A 89 3.05 10.24 -11.37
N ILE A 90 4.07 10.45 -10.54
CA ILE A 90 4.01 11.07 -9.20
C ILE A 90 4.42 12.54 -9.31
N ASP A 91 3.91 13.43 -8.45
CA ASP A 91 3.97 14.90 -8.65
C ASP A 91 5.36 15.43 -9.07
N GLY A 92 5.35 16.35 -10.06
CA GLY A 92 6.50 16.89 -10.79
C GLY A 92 6.29 16.91 -12.32
N ASP A 93 5.80 15.81 -12.91
CA ASP A 93 5.68 15.66 -14.38
C ASP A 93 4.31 16.03 -14.96
N ARG A 94 3.28 16.30 -14.13
CA ARG A 94 1.95 16.78 -14.60
C ARG A 94 1.87 18.30 -14.76
N ARG A 95 2.95 19.03 -14.43
CA ARG A 95 3.02 20.49 -14.52
C ARG A 95 3.86 21.00 -15.72
N MET A 96 4.29 20.12 -16.62
CA MET A 96 4.93 20.51 -17.89
C MET A 96 3.93 20.61 -19.03
#